data_AF-A0A8G2CJ83-F1
#
_entry.id   AF-A0A8G2CJ83-F1
#
_cell.length_a   1.000
_cell.length_b   1.000
_cell.length_c   1.000
_cell.angle_alpha   90.00
_cell.angle_beta   90.00
_cell.angle_gamma   90.00
#
_symmetry.space_group_name_H-M   'P 1'
#
loop_
_entity.id
_entity.type
_entity.pdbx_description
1 polymer ?
#
loop_
_entity_poly.entity_id
_entity_poly.type
_entity_poly.pdbx_seq_one_letter_code
_entity_poly.pdbx_strand_id
1 'polypeptide(L)' 'MTNETFIVAARRTVQAEGRTFGPGDEIQLPPADAAQMLAAGFVHRPGEAVTYPVQINMRPLEGNPAGIGHIGPVR' A
#
# COMPACT_ATOMS: atom_id res chain seq x y z
N MET A 1 20.41 13.18 21.79
CA MET A 1 19.20 12.45 21.33
C MET A 1 19.62 11.65 20.11
N THR A 2 19.35 10.35 20.08
CA THR A 2 19.75 9.47 18.97
C THR A 2 18.58 9.38 18.00
N ASN A 3 18.82 9.65 16.72
CA ASN A 3 17.80 9.48 15.69
C ASN A 3 17.62 7.98 15.40
N GLU A 4 16.41 7.58 15.07
CA GLU A 4 16.06 6.21 14.69
C GLU A 4 15.77 6.15 13.18
N THR A 5 16.13 5.05 12.54
CA THR A 5 15.87 4.82 11.11
C THR A 5 14.50 4.19 10.90
N PHE A 6 13.73 4.77 9.99
CA PHE A 6 12.41 4.27 9.56
C PHE A 6 12.34 4.20 8.04
N ILE A 7 11.35 3.46 7.54
CA ILE A 7 11.03 3.35 6.13
C ILE A 7 9.74 4.12 5.86
N VAL A 8 9.72 4.94 4.82
CA VAL A 8 8.51 5.65 4.40
C VAL A 8 7.49 4.65 3.84
N ALA A 9 6.26 4.71 4.35
CA ALA A 9 5.18 3.82 3.95
C ALA A 9 4.83 3.96 2.45
N ALA A 10 4.34 2.88 1.83
CA ALA A 10 3.98 2.96 0.42
C ALA A 10 2.89 4.02 0.18
N ARG A 11 3.00 4.69 -0.98
CA ARG A 11 2.11 5.80 -1.40
C ARG A 11 2.20 7.04 -0.51
N ARG A 12 3.20 7.16 0.35
CA ARG A 12 3.49 8.38 1.11
C ARG A 12 4.79 9.01 0.64
N THR A 13 4.87 10.31 0.83
CA THR A 13 6.08 11.11 0.70
C THR A 13 6.26 11.87 1.99
N VAL A 14 7.48 11.91 2.50
CA VAL A 14 7.83 12.61 3.74
C VAL A 14 8.90 13.64 3.41
N GLN A 15 8.75 14.87 3.88
CA GLN A 15 9.77 15.90 3.70
C GLN A 15 10.50 16.12 5.02
N ALA A 16 11.80 15.86 5.06
CA ALA A 16 12.64 16.07 6.22
C ALA A 16 14.00 16.63 5.81
N GLU A 17 14.56 17.53 6.63
CA GLU A 17 15.85 18.18 6.36
C GLU A 17 15.96 18.83 4.97
N GLY A 18 14.84 19.34 4.43
CA GLY A 18 14.79 19.94 3.10
C GLY A 18 14.86 18.93 1.94
N ARG A 19 14.78 17.63 2.23
CA ARG A 19 14.72 16.55 1.22
C ARG A 19 13.37 15.84 1.29
N THR A 20 12.90 15.39 0.13
CA THR A 20 11.68 14.58 0.02
C THR A 20 12.08 13.11 -0.09
N PHE A 21 11.56 12.29 0.81
CA PHE A 21 11.70 10.84 0.86
C PHE A 21 10.45 10.20 0.28
N GLY A 22 10.65 9.28 -0.66
CA GLY A 22 9.59 8.54 -1.34
C GLY A 22 9.25 7.24 -0.63
N PRO A 23 8.24 6.51 -1.13
CA PRO A 23 7.85 5.23 -0.55
C PRO A 23 8.98 4.20 -0.62
N GLY A 24 9.33 3.61 0.52
CA GLY A 24 10.43 2.65 0.63
C GLY A 24 11.79 3.29 0.93
N ASP A 25 11.90 4.62 0.95
CA ASP A 25 13.14 5.29 1.36
C ASP A 25 13.37 5.20 2.87
N GLU A 26 14.64 5.11 3.25
CA GLU A 26 15.09 5.21 4.64
C GLU A 26 15.18 6.68 5.08
N ILE A 27 14.57 6.97 6.21
CA ILE A 27 14.55 8.30 6.82
C ILE A 27 14.98 8.20 8.29
N GLN A 28 15.84 9.13 8.74
CA GLN A 28 16.22 9.23 10.14
C GLN A 28 15.35 10.30 10.81
N LEU A 29 14.63 9.89 11.85
CA LEU A 29 13.71 10.77 12.58
C LEU A 29 14.05 10.77 14.06
N PRO A 30 13.87 11.90 14.76
CA PRO A 30 13.91 11.91 16.21
C PRO A 30 12.72 11.11 16.77
N PRO A 31 12.83 10.52 17.98
CA PRO A 31 11.83 9.61 18.52
C PRO A 31 10.41 10.23 18.65
N ALA A 32 10.34 11.53 18.92
CA ALA A 32 9.08 12.25 19.06
C ALA A 32 8.30 12.33 17.74
N ASP A 33 8.95 12.73 16.65
CA ASP A 33 8.36 12.77 15.30
C ASP A 33 8.10 11.37 14.77
N ALA A 34 9.03 10.44 15.00
CA ALA A 34 8.87 9.05 14.61
C ALA A 34 7.60 8.42 15.18
N ALA A 35 7.32 8.62 16.47
CA ALA A 35 6.11 8.09 17.11
C ALA A 35 4.83 8.63 16.47
N GLN A 36 4.80 9.92 16.11
CA GLN A 36 3.66 10.53 15.43
C GLN A 36 3.50 9.99 14.01
N MET A 37 4.60 9.85 13.26
CA MET A 37 4.57 9.33 11.89
C MET A 37 4.22 7.84 11.83
N LEU A 38 4.67 7.04 12.81
CA LEU A 38 4.28 5.63 12.97
C LEU A 38 2.78 5.51 13.27
N ALA A 39 2.29 6.29 14.24
CA ALA A 39 0.87 6.28 14.60
C ALA A 39 -0.04 6.73 13.45
N ALA A 40 0.43 7.66 12.62
CA ALA A 40 -0.28 8.13 11.44
C ALA A 40 -0.07 7.25 10.18
N GLY A 41 0.78 6.23 10.25
CA GLY A 41 1.06 5.31 9.14
C GLY A 41 1.86 5.92 7.99
N PHE A 42 2.66 6.96 8.25
CA PHE A 42 3.57 7.56 7.26
C PHE A 42 4.90 6.83 7.16
N VAL A 43 5.36 6.20 8.24
CA VAL A 43 6.60 5.43 8.31
C VAL A 43 6.40 4.13 9.08
N HIS A 44 7.27 3.14 8.86
CA HIS A 44 7.31 1.88 9.59
C HIS A 44 8.76 1.49 9.90
N ARG A 45 8.95 0.48 10.77
CA ARG A 45 10.31 0.03 11.09
C ARG A 45 10.91 -0.78 9.93
N PRO A 46 12.23 -0.68 9.69
CA PRO A 46 12.92 -1.54 8.73
C PRO A 46 12.77 -3.00 9.16
N GLY A 47 12.40 -3.87 8.21
CA GLY A 47 12.14 -5.29 8.47
C GLY A 47 10.74 -5.61 9.03
N GLU A 48 9.92 -4.60 9.32
CA GLU A 48 8.51 -4.81 9.62
C GLU A 48 7.79 -5.17 8.31
N ALA A 49 7.20 -6.37 8.24
CA ALA A 49 6.45 -6.81 7.08
C ALA A 49 5.18 -5.96 6.94
N VAL A 50 5.23 -4.91 6.12
CA VAL A 50 4.06 -4.10 5.82
C VAL A 50 3.11 -4.94 4.98
N THR A 51 2.13 -5.54 5.64
CA THR A 51 1.01 -6.18 4.96
C THR A 51 0.10 -5.07 4.46
N TYR A 52 0.36 -4.61 3.23
CA TYR A 52 -0.64 -3.84 2.52
C TYR A 52 -1.84 -4.76 2.34
N PRO A 53 -3.06 -4.39 2.78
CA PRO A 53 -4.24 -5.10 2.35
C PRO A 53 -4.26 -4.97 0.83
N VAL A 54 -3.89 -6.04 0.13
CA VAL A 54 -4.23 -6.18 -1.27
C VAL A 54 -5.75 -6.13 -1.27
N GLN A 55 -6.31 -4.98 -1.64
CA GLN A 55 -7.71 -4.89 -1.99
C GLN A 55 -7.85 -5.71 -3.27
N ILE A 56 -8.04 -7.03 -3.11
CA ILE A 56 -8.49 -7.88 -4.19
C ILE A 56 -9.90 -7.37 -4.46
N ASN A 57 -10.00 -6.45 -5.40
CA ASN A 57 -11.27 -5.97 -5.91
C ASN A 57 -11.89 -7.13 -6.68
N MET A 58 -12.41 -8.13 -5.96
CA MET A 58 -13.23 -9.20 -6.48
C MET A 58 -14.52 -8.53 -6.96
N ARG A 59 -14.51 -8.01 -8.20
CA ARG A 59 -15.77 -7.76 -8.88
C ARG A 59 -16.53 -9.08 -8.86
N PRO A 60 -17.78 -9.10 -8.38
CA PRO A 60 -18.62 -10.25 -8.69
C PRO A 60 -18.59 -10.39 -10.21
N LEU A 61 -18.26 -11.58 -10.69
CA LEU A 61 -18.54 -11.98 -12.06
C LEU A 61 -20.07 -11.88 -12.17
N GLU A 62 -20.59 -10.70 -12.52
CA GLU A 62 -21.98 -10.55 -12.91
C GLU A 62 -22.23 -11.60 -13.97
N GLY A 63 -23.15 -12.51 -13.64
CA GLY A 63 -23.39 -13.72 -14.39
C GLY A 63 -23.51 -13.38 -15.86
N ASN A 64 -22.68 -14.01 -16.68
CA ASN A 64 -22.91 -14.14 -18.10
C ASN A 64 -24.24 -14.92 -18.25
N PRO A 65 -25.38 -14.26 -18.51
CA PRO A 65 -26.62 -14.97 -18.66
C PRO A 65 -26.62 -15.50 -20.10
N ALA A 66 -26.47 -16.81 -20.24
CA ALA A 66 -26.94 -17.55 -21.42
C ALA A 66 -26.42 -17.05 -22.78
N GLY A 67 -25.21 -17.46 -23.13
CA GLY A 67 -24.68 -17.38 -24.50
C GLY A 67 -24.34 -18.73 -25.12
N ILE A 68 -25.01 -19.82 -24.72
CA ILE A 68 -24.88 -21.12 -25.40
C ILE A 68 -26.25 -21.78 -25.45
N GLY A 69 -26.91 -21.66 -26.60
CA GLY A 69 -28.25 -22.21 -26.81
C GLY A 69 -28.87 -21.78 -28.13
N HIS A 70 -28.18 -21.96 -29.25
CA HIS A 70 -28.83 -21.98 -30.56
C HIS A 70 -28.20 -23.05 -31.44
N ILE A 71 -28.55 -24.31 -31.20
CA ILE A 71 -28.52 -25.33 -32.24
C ILE A 71 -29.75 -25.10 -33.14
N GLY A 72 -29.54 -24.43 -34.26
CA GLY A 72 -30.57 -24.34 -35.31
C GLY A 72 -30.90 -25.75 -35.83
N PRO A 73 -32.13 -26.02 -36.30
CA PRO A 73 -32.49 -27.33 -36.80
C PRO A 73 -31.71 -27.62 -38.10
N VAL A 74 -31.04 -28.77 -38.13
CA VAL A 74 -30.49 -29.33 -39.37
C VAL A 74 -31.69 -29.88 -40.15
N ARG A 75 -32.06 -29.22 -41.24
CA ARG A 75 -32.95 -29.74 -42.29
C ARG A 75 -32.22 -29.72 -43.61
#